data_AF-A0A9D5TER0-F1
#
_entry.id   AF-A0A9D5TER0-F1
#
_cell.length_a   1.000
_cell.length_b   1.000
_cell.length_c   1.000
_cell.angle_alpha   90.00
_cell.angle_beta   90.00
_cell.angle_gamma   90.00
#
_symmetry.space_group_name_H-M   'P 1'
#
loop_
_entity.id
_entity.type
_entity.pdbx_description
1 polymer ?
#
loop_
_entity_poly.entity_id
_entity_poly.type
_entity_poly.pdbx_seq_one_letter_code
_entity_poly.pdbx_strand_id
1 'polypeptide(L)'
;MYDLLNNLKDRLWKLGAEILELGGYYLSAQLLRLAASGANNEYYALDGSYTADLIESDSKFINAVKEDYANVNNEFGYYVSDTKGYTFDLSGGDLGAALHNVSYRYIGFNDAITGEHKLFITVEDTFDFTEFKNPFTQGNLKSAFLWAMNDIAYIDSKWGLLDPVSVEIVVVVPIR
;
A
#
# COMPACT_ATOMS: atom_id res chain seq x y z
N MET A 1 -25.51 -23.52 9.99
CA MET A 1 -24.10 -23.67 10.43
C MET A 1 -23.15 -22.90 9.52
N TYR A 2 -23.34 -22.97 8.20
CA TYR A 2 -22.62 -22.18 7.20
C TYR A 2 -22.74 -20.64 7.40
N ASP A 3 -23.97 -20.13 7.60
CA ASP A 3 -24.21 -18.70 7.84
C ASP A 3 -23.65 -18.18 9.17
N LEU A 4 -23.46 -19.07 10.15
CA LEU A 4 -22.99 -18.70 11.49
C LEU A 4 -21.46 -18.56 11.50
N LEU A 5 -20.77 -19.36 10.68
CA LEU A 5 -19.33 -19.23 10.42
C LEU A 5 -19.02 -17.97 9.60
N ASN A 6 -19.79 -17.67 8.56
CA ASN A 6 -19.59 -16.46 7.76
C ASN A 6 -19.82 -15.19 8.59
N ASN A 7 -20.88 -15.14 9.41
CA ASN A 7 -21.15 -13.99 10.29
C ASN A 7 -20.08 -13.79 11.38
N LEU A 8 -19.48 -14.86 11.90
CA LEU A 8 -18.40 -14.77 12.89
C LEU A 8 -17.11 -14.25 12.25
N LYS A 9 -16.83 -14.66 11.00
CA LYS A 9 -15.63 -14.28 10.25
C LYS A 9 -15.70 -12.86 9.72
N ASP A 10 -16.85 -12.42 9.22
CA ASP A 10 -17.11 -11.00 8.90
C ASP A 10 -16.82 -10.08 10.09
N ARG A 11 -17.20 -10.53 11.29
CA ARG A 11 -16.93 -9.80 12.54
C ARG A 11 -15.46 -9.78 12.91
N LEU A 12 -14.71 -10.84 12.62
CA LEU A 12 -13.26 -10.89 12.87
C LEU A 12 -12.51 -9.89 12.00
N TRP A 13 -12.81 -9.81 10.70
CA TRP A 13 -12.13 -8.88 9.79
C TRP A 13 -12.51 -7.42 10.06
N LYS A 14 -13.79 -7.16 10.39
CA LYS A 14 -14.23 -5.83 10.85
C LYS A 14 -13.50 -5.40 12.13
N LEU A 15 -13.41 -6.29 13.12
CA LEU A 15 -12.67 -6.03 14.36
C LEU A 15 -11.17 -5.82 14.12
N GLY A 16 -10.57 -6.62 13.24
CA GLY A 16 -9.17 -6.46 12.84
C GLY A 16 -8.90 -5.09 12.25
N ALA A 17 -9.75 -4.65 11.32
CA ALA A 17 -9.65 -3.32 10.72
C ALA A 17 -9.84 -2.20 11.76
N GLU A 18 -10.79 -2.34 12.70
CA GLU A 18 -10.97 -1.39 13.80
C GLU A 18 -9.72 -1.28 14.68
N ILE A 19 -9.06 -2.40 15.01
CA ILE A 19 -7.84 -2.40 15.82
C ILE A 19 -6.68 -1.73 15.07
N LEU A 20 -6.54 -1.99 13.76
CA LEU A 20 -5.54 -1.35 12.92
C LEU A 20 -5.74 0.18 12.88
N GLU A 21 -6.98 0.60 12.67
CA GLU A 21 -7.35 2.02 12.65
C GLU A 21 -7.06 2.70 13.98
N LEU A 22 -7.45 2.11 15.11
CA LEU A 22 -7.09 2.60 16.46
C LEU A 22 -5.57 2.66 16.70
N GLY A 23 -4.82 1.80 16.01
CA GLY A 23 -3.36 1.74 16.04
C GLY A 23 -2.66 2.78 15.17
N GLY A 24 -3.41 3.53 14.34
CA GLY A 24 -2.90 4.50 13.37
C GLY A 24 -2.60 3.92 11.98
N TYR A 25 -3.05 2.70 11.68
CA TYR A 25 -2.85 2.00 10.40
C TYR A 25 -4.12 2.07 9.54
N TYR A 26 -4.45 3.28 9.08
CA TYR A 26 -5.70 3.56 8.37
C TYR A 26 -5.76 2.93 6.98
N LEU A 27 -4.67 2.94 6.21
CA LEU A 27 -4.57 2.29 4.91
C LEU A 27 -4.73 0.78 5.06
N SER A 28 -3.96 0.16 5.97
CA SER A 28 -4.07 -1.27 6.25
C SER A 28 -5.49 -1.67 6.66
N ALA A 29 -6.15 -0.85 7.49
CA ALA A 29 -7.53 -1.07 7.89
C ALA A 29 -8.53 -0.97 6.72
N GLN A 30 -8.36 0.02 5.82
CA GLN A 30 -9.22 0.16 4.65
C GLN A 30 -9.04 -1.00 3.67
N LEU A 31 -7.81 -1.38 3.37
CA LEU A 31 -7.53 -2.51 2.47
C LEU A 31 -8.06 -3.83 3.05
N LEU A 32 -7.95 -4.03 4.36
CA LEU A 32 -8.53 -5.20 5.02
C LEU A 32 -10.07 -5.24 4.92
N ARG A 33 -10.74 -4.09 5.06
CA ARG A 33 -12.20 -4.00 4.89
C ARG A 33 -12.62 -4.27 3.46
N LEU A 34 -11.87 -3.75 2.49
CA LEU A 34 -12.11 -4.00 1.07
C LEU A 34 -11.93 -5.49 0.77
N ALA A 35 -10.80 -6.09 1.17
CA ALA A 35 -10.54 -7.51 0.98
C ALA A 35 -11.63 -8.42 1.58
N ALA A 36 -12.18 -8.04 2.73
CA ALA A 36 -13.25 -8.76 3.40
C ALA A 36 -14.66 -8.52 2.82
N SER A 37 -14.82 -7.59 1.88
CA SER A 37 -16.12 -7.23 1.30
C SER A 37 -16.49 -8.06 0.05
N GLY A 38 -15.57 -8.86 -0.48
CA GLY A 38 -15.77 -9.75 -1.63
C GLY A 38 -14.87 -9.41 -2.83
N ALA A 39 -15.19 -9.94 -4.01
CA ALA A 39 -14.28 -9.96 -5.15
C ALA A 39 -14.21 -8.66 -5.95
N ASN A 40 -13.08 -8.44 -6.63
CA ASN A 40 -12.79 -7.30 -7.53
C ASN A 40 -12.79 -5.93 -6.85
N ASN A 41 -12.25 -5.86 -5.63
CA ASN A 41 -12.08 -4.59 -4.96
C ASN A 41 -10.83 -3.86 -5.46
N GLU A 42 -10.98 -2.56 -5.66
CA GLU A 42 -9.93 -1.66 -6.07
C GLU A 42 -9.85 -0.51 -5.08
N TYR A 43 -8.64 -0.11 -4.74
CA TYR A 43 -8.34 1.03 -3.90
C TYR A 43 -7.61 2.09 -4.73
N TYR A 44 -8.21 3.27 -4.82
CA TYR A 44 -7.64 4.42 -5.50
C TYR A 44 -7.42 5.56 -4.52
N ALA A 45 -6.21 6.09 -4.50
CA ALA A 45 -5.86 7.29 -3.76
C ALA A 45 -5.21 8.31 -4.69
N LEU A 46 -5.61 9.56 -4.55
CA LEU A 46 -5.05 10.68 -5.30
C LEU A 46 -4.25 11.60 -4.37
N ASP A 47 -3.45 12.46 -4.98
CA ASP A 47 -2.67 13.51 -4.35
C ASP A 47 -3.50 14.29 -3.30
N GLY A 48 -2.90 14.55 -2.13
CA GLY A 48 -3.58 15.18 -0.99
C GLY A 48 -4.54 14.30 -0.20
N SER A 49 -4.64 13.00 -0.51
CA SER A 49 -5.26 12.01 0.39
C SER A 49 -4.29 11.57 1.48
N TYR A 50 -4.81 11.00 2.57
CA TYR A 50 -3.97 10.44 3.65
C TYR A 50 -2.87 9.49 3.12
N THR A 51 -3.24 8.60 2.19
CA THR A 51 -2.29 7.62 1.63
C THR A 51 -1.27 8.28 0.71
N ALA A 52 -1.67 9.31 -0.05
CA ALA A 52 -0.73 10.12 -0.81
C ALA A 52 0.27 10.84 0.11
N ASP A 53 -0.22 11.46 1.19
CA ASP A 53 0.62 12.14 2.18
C ASP A 53 1.64 11.19 2.83
N LEU A 54 1.25 9.93 3.09
CA LEU A 54 2.16 8.89 3.59
C LEU A 54 3.29 8.61 2.60
N ILE A 55 2.96 8.45 1.31
CA ILE A 55 3.94 8.18 0.24
C ILE A 55 4.88 9.38 0.06
N GLU A 56 4.34 10.59 0.02
CA GLU A 56 5.12 11.83 -0.10
C GLU A 56 6.07 12.06 1.07
N SER A 57 5.67 11.62 2.27
CA SER A 57 6.46 11.72 3.49
C SER A 57 7.56 10.66 3.59
N ASP A 58 7.50 9.58 2.79
CA ASP A 58 8.54 8.55 2.75
C ASP A 58 9.75 9.04 1.94
N SER A 59 10.67 9.70 2.64
CA SER A 59 11.87 10.26 2.04
C SER A 59 12.74 9.22 1.31
N LYS A 60 12.74 7.94 1.72
CA LYS A 60 13.55 6.90 1.06
C LYS A 60 12.96 6.57 -0.31
N PHE A 61 11.65 6.37 -0.35
CA PHE A 61 10.91 6.13 -1.59
C PHE A 61 11.04 7.32 -2.54
N ILE A 62 10.73 8.53 -2.06
CA ILE A 62 10.80 9.74 -2.89
C ILE A 62 12.22 9.98 -3.44
N ASN A 63 13.26 9.76 -2.64
CA ASN A 63 14.63 9.87 -3.12
C ASN A 63 14.96 8.82 -4.17
N ALA A 64 14.50 7.57 -4.01
CA ALA A 64 14.70 6.51 -5.00
C ALA A 64 14.02 6.86 -6.34
N VAL A 65 12.77 7.36 -6.31
CA VAL A 65 12.08 7.79 -7.54
C VAL A 65 12.81 8.97 -8.21
N LYS A 66 13.28 9.95 -7.43
CA LYS A 66 14.03 11.10 -7.94
C LYS A 66 15.39 10.69 -8.54
N GLU A 67 16.09 9.75 -7.92
CA GLU A 67 17.34 9.19 -8.43
C GLU A 67 17.10 8.45 -9.74
N ASP A 68 16.08 7.60 -9.80
CA ASP A 68 15.68 6.91 -11.03
C ASP A 68 15.32 7.90 -12.14
N TYR A 69 14.54 8.94 -11.83
CA TYR A 69 14.22 10.00 -12.78
C TYR A 69 15.48 10.71 -13.30
N ALA A 70 16.42 11.05 -12.41
CA ALA A 70 17.67 11.71 -12.79
C ALA A 70 18.58 10.82 -13.65
N ASN A 71 18.55 9.50 -13.44
CA ASN A 71 19.32 8.52 -14.21
C ASN A 71 18.74 8.30 -15.62
N VAL A 72 17.43 8.48 -15.80
CA VAL A 72 16.77 8.28 -17.09
C VAL A 72 16.68 9.59 -17.90
N ASN A 73 16.56 10.74 -17.26
CA ASN A 73 16.31 12.01 -17.96
C ASN A 73 17.50 12.97 -18.02
N ASN A 74 17.92 13.24 -19.27
CA ASN A 74 18.47 14.53 -19.69
C ASN A 74 17.40 15.44 -20.35
N GLU A 75 16.15 14.98 -20.58
CA GLU A 75 15.11 15.74 -21.31
C GLU A 75 13.69 15.60 -20.71
N PHE A 76 12.94 16.70 -20.63
CA PHE A 76 11.61 16.77 -20.00
C PHE A 76 10.51 16.03 -20.78
N GLY A 77 9.51 15.48 -20.08
CA GLY A 77 8.31 14.88 -20.70
C GLY A 77 8.43 13.38 -21.03
N TYR A 78 9.49 12.72 -20.58
CA TYR A 78 9.66 11.28 -20.77
C TYR A 78 8.77 10.48 -19.80
N TYR A 79 7.96 9.59 -20.37
CA TYR A 79 7.22 8.56 -19.63
C TYR A 79 8.15 7.40 -19.36
N VAL A 80 8.50 7.17 -18.10
CA VAL A 80 9.24 5.95 -17.71
C VAL A 80 8.20 4.93 -17.25
N SER A 81 7.85 4.04 -18.18
CA SER A 81 6.92 2.92 -17.97
C SER A 81 7.55 1.73 -17.28
N ASP A 82 8.79 1.84 -16.79
CA ASP A 82 9.49 0.69 -16.25
C ASP A 82 8.92 0.41 -14.86
N THR A 83 8.22 -0.71 -14.72
CA THR A 83 7.66 -1.19 -13.44
C THR A 83 8.83 -1.49 -12.50
N LYS A 84 9.22 -0.50 -11.70
CA LYS A 84 10.29 -0.65 -10.70
C LYS A 84 9.71 -1.21 -9.42
N GLY A 85 10.29 -2.32 -8.94
CA GLY A 85 9.94 -2.87 -7.63
C GLY A 85 10.46 -1.99 -6.49
N TYR A 86 9.64 -1.75 -5.48
CA TYR A 86 10.02 -1.12 -4.23
C TYR A 86 9.44 -1.90 -3.04
N THR A 87 10.12 -1.87 -1.90
CA THR A 87 9.61 -2.46 -0.66
C THR A 87 9.68 -1.41 0.43
N PHE A 88 8.52 -1.04 0.98
CA PHE A 88 8.47 -0.18 2.16
C PHE A 88 8.97 -0.96 3.37
N ASP A 89 9.79 -0.31 4.20
CA ASP A 89 10.25 -0.92 5.45
C ASP A 89 9.04 -1.20 6.37
N LEU A 90 8.99 -2.37 7.01
CA LEU A 90 7.94 -2.67 8.02
C LEU A 90 7.95 -1.68 9.19
N SER A 91 9.10 -1.06 9.48
CA SER A 91 9.22 0.04 10.45
C SER A 91 8.67 1.38 9.94
N GLY A 92 8.41 1.48 8.64
CA GLY A 92 7.85 2.66 7.94
C GLY A 92 6.38 2.94 8.24
N GLY A 93 5.76 2.15 9.13
CA GLY A 93 4.39 2.38 9.57
C GLY A 93 3.38 1.74 8.63
N ASP A 94 2.34 2.49 8.28
CA ASP A 94 1.17 1.96 7.58
C ASP A 94 1.50 1.45 6.17
N LEU A 95 2.34 2.19 5.42
CA LEU A 95 2.79 1.77 4.08
C LEU A 95 3.50 0.42 4.11
N GLY A 96 4.41 0.19 5.07
CA GLY A 96 5.14 -1.07 5.16
C GLY A 96 4.29 -2.25 5.61
N ALA A 97 3.16 -1.99 6.28
CA ALA A 97 2.20 -3.02 6.68
C ALA A 97 1.14 -3.31 5.60
N ALA A 98 0.84 -2.33 4.76
CA ALA A 98 -0.17 -2.40 3.71
C ALA A 98 0.40 -2.79 2.35
N LEU A 99 1.62 -2.35 2.02
CA LEU A 99 2.19 -2.45 0.69
C LEU A 99 3.48 -3.27 0.71
N HIS A 100 3.50 -4.41 0.03
CA HIS A 100 4.56 -5.41 0.13
C HIS A 100 5.30 -5.64 -1.19
N ASN A 101 4.60 -5.58 -2.34
CA ASN A 101 5.17 -5.84 -3.65
C ASN A 101 4.90 -4.67 -4.60
N VAL A 102 5.37 -3.50 -4.19
CA VAL A 102 5.08 -2.24 -4.86
C VAL A 102 5.79 -2.16 -6.18
N SER A 103 5.05 -1.77 -7.20
CA SER A 103 5.58 -1.22 -8.43
C SER A 103 5.28 0.27 -8.52
N TYR A 104 6.13 1.02 -9.22
CA TYR A 104 5.84 2.42 -9.47
C TYR A 104 6.27 2.86 -10.87
N ARG A 105 5.61 3.92 -11.34
CA ARG A 105 5.89 4.65 -12.59
C ARG A 105 5.88 6.15 -12.34
N TYR A 106 6.57 6.92 -13.18
CA TYR A 106 6.62 8.37 -13.02
C TYR A 106 6.70 9.14 -14.34
N ILE A 107 6.23 10.38 -14.28
CA ILE A 107 6.28 11.35 -15.39
C ILE A 107 6.77 12.69 -14.85
N GLY A 108 7.83 13.23 -15.44
CA GLY A 108 8.25 14.61 -15.19
C GLY A 108 7.43 15.60 -16.00
N PHE A 109 6.85 16.60 -15.35
CA PHE A 109 6.15 17.68 -16.02
C PHE A 109 6.54 19.05 -15.44
N ASN A 110 6.38 20.08 -16.26
CA ASN A 110 6.57 21.46 -15.85
C ASN A 110 5.19 22.11 -15.68
N ASP A 111 4.94 22.62 -14.49
CA ASP A 111 3.75 23.39 -14.19
C ASP A 111 3.86 24.74 -14.90
N ALA A 112 3.12 24.90 -16.00
CA ALA A 112 3.17 26.12 -16.80
C ALA A 112 2.69 27.38 -16.06
N ILE A 113 1.98 27.22 -14.93
CA ILE A 113 1.44 28.32 -14.12
C ILE A 113 2.46 28.75 -13.06
N THR A 114 3.05 27.80 -12.34
CA THR A 114 4.01 28.11 -11.25
C THR A 114 5.46 28.10 -11.70
N GLY A 115 5.77 27.54 -12.87
CA GLY A 115 7.12 27.27 -13.35
C GLY A 115 7.83 26.16 -12.58
N GLU A 116 7.10 25.42 -11.73
CA GLU A 116 7.67 24.36 -10.91
C GLU A 116 7.79 23.06 -11.68
N HIS A 117 8.89 22.35 -11.42
CA HIS A 117 9.11 21.03 -12.00
C HIS A 117 8.64 19.97 -11.01
N LYS A 118 7.70 19.12 -11.44
CA LYS A 118 7.03 18.14 -10.60
C LYS A 118 7.14 16.75 -11.22
N LEU A 119 7.11 15.72 -10.37
CA LEU A 119 6.93 14.33 -10.76
C LEU A 119 5.51 13.92 -10.42
N PHE A 120 4.80 13.40 -11.42
CA PHE A 120 3.59 12.64 -11.21
C PHE A 120 3.98 11.18 -11.04
N ILE A 121 3.77 10.62 -9.86
CA ILE A 121 4.16 9.25 -9.51
C ILE A 121 2.90 8.44 -9.34
N THR A 122 2.85 7.26 -9.96
CA THR A 122 1.82 6.26 -9.67
C THR A 122 2.47 5.06 -9.02
N VAL A 123 1.92 4.66 -7.88
CA VAL A 123 2.34 3.53 -7.06
C VAL A 123 1.25 2.47 -7.15
N GLU A 124 1.62 1.26 -7.51
CA GLU A 124 0.71 0.13 -7.73
C GLU A 124 1.14 -1.06 -6.87
N ASP A 125 0.19 -1.70 -6.21
CA ASP A 125 0.41 -2.95 -5.47
C ASP A 125 -0.84 -3.84 -5.59
N THR A 126 -0.70 -5.10 -5.19
CA THR A 126 -1.83 -5.97 -4.90
C THR A 126 -1.76 -6.34 -3.42
N PHE A 127 -2.71 -5.84 -2.65
CA PHE A 127 -2.87 -6.25 -1.26
C PHE A 127 -3.45 -7.67 -1.25
N ASP A 128 -2.56 -8.64 -1.18
CA ASP A 128 -2.88 -10.04 -1.06
C ASP A 128 -2.17 -10.67 0.16
N PHE A 129 -2.82 -11.66 0.75
CA PHE A 129 -2.32 -12.35 1.95
C PHE A 129 -1.41 -13.53 1.58
N THR A 130 -0.68 -13.43 0.46
CA THR A 130 0.09 -14.56 -0.09
C THR A 130 1.49 -14.67 0.50
N GLU A 131 1.98 -13.65 1.22
CA GLU A 131 3.30 -13.65 1.86
C GLU A 131 3.29 -14.28 3.26
N PHE A 132 4.06 -15.37 3.43
CA PHE A 132 4.29 -16.01 4.72
C PHE A 132 5.53 -15.39 5.40
N LYS A 133 5.37 -14.60 6.47
CA LYS A 133 6.50 -14.19 7.34
C LYS A 133 6.24 -14.59 8.80
N ASN A 134 7.29 -15.08 9.46
CA ASN A 134 7.20 -15.59 10.83
C ASN A 134 6.87 -14.45 11.83
N PRO A 135 5.74 -14.51 12.56
CA PRO A 135 5.33 -13.47 13.51
C PRO A 135 6.35 -13.25 14.64
N PHE A 136 7.09 -14.29 15.01
CA PHE A 136 7.99 -14.31 16.17
C PHE A 136 9.36 -13.70 15.89
N THR A 137 9.67 -13.33 14.66
CA THR A 137 10.95 -12.71 14.29
C THR A 137 10.86 -11.19 14.11
N GLN A 138 9.69 -10.57 14.31
CA GLN A 138 9.38 -9.20 13.89
C GLN A 138 9.39 -8.14 15.01
N GLY A 139 10.04 -8.42 16.15
CA GLY A 139 10.58 -7.43 17.08
C GLY A 139 9.61 -6.58 17.93
N ASN A 140 8.32 -6.44 17.58
CA ASN A 140 7.36 -5.72 18.43
C ASN A 140 5.93 -6.32 18.42
N LEU A 141 5.16 -6.04 19.48
CA LEU A 141 3.81 -6.56 19.75
C LEU A 141 2.76 -6.18 18.69
N LYS A 142 2.94 -5.04 18.00
CA LYS A 142 2.03 -4.58 16.93
C LYS A 142 2.27 -5.35 15.64
N SER A 143 3.54 -5.60 15.30
CA SER A 143 3.94 -6.51 14.22
C SER A 143 3.41 -7.92 14.48
N ALA A 144 3.51 -8.42 15.72
CA ALA A 144 2.99 -9.74 16.09
C ALA A 144 1.46 -9.87 15.91
N PHE A 145 0.68 -8.81 16.15
CA PHE A 145 -0.77 -8.80 15.91
C PHE A 145 -1.11 -8.78 14.40
N LEU A 146 -0.42 -7.95 13.62
CA LEU A 146 -0.53 -7.92 12.16
C LEU A 146 -0.16 -9.27 11.52
N TRP A 147 0.90 -9.92 11.99
CA TRP A 147 1.30 -11.24 11.51
C TRP A 147 0.43 -12.37 12.06
N ALA A 148 -0.14 -12.28 13.26
CA ALA A 148 -1.12 -13.24 13.76
C ALA A 148 -2.45 -13.16 12.98
N MET A 149 -2.87 -11.95 12.60
CA MET A 149 -3.97 -11.72 11.67
C MET A 149 -3.64 -12.27 10.28
N ASN A 150 -2.39 -12.15 9.83
CA ASN A 150 -1.92 -12.72 8.57
C ASN A 150 -1.85 -14.27 8.60
N ASP A 151 -1.46 -14.89 9.72
CA ASP A 151 -1.50 -16.35 9.90
C ASP A 151 -2.94 -16.90 9.89
N ILE A 152 -3.90 -16.13 10.45
CA ILE A 152 -5.34 -16.44 10.36
C ILE A 152 -5.85 -16.21 8.92
N ALA A 153 -5.41 -15.15 8.26
CA ALA A 153 -5.74 -14.83 6.87
C ALA A 153 -5.18 -15.84 5.87
N TYR A 154 -4.01 -16.42 6.13
CA TYR A 154 -3.41 -17.48 5.32
C TYR A 154 -4.23 -18.78 5.39
N ILE A 155 -4.76 -19.12 6.57
CA ILE A 155 -5.69 -20.25 6.72
C ILE A 155 -7.02 -19.97 6.01
N ASP A 156 -7.52 -18.73 6.01
CA ASP A 156 -8.81 -18.34 5.41
C ASP A 156 -8.74 -17.98 3.91
N SER A 157 -7.59 -17.55 3.37
CA SER A 157 -7.35 -17.28 1.94
C SER A 157 -7.40 -18.56 1.12
N LYS A 158 -6.94 -19.69 1.69
CA LYS A 158 -7.13 -21.03 1.11
C LYS A 158 -8.60 -21.45 0.96
N TRP A 159 -9.52 -20.70 1.57
CA TRP A 159 -10.97 -20.93 1.55
C TRP A 159 -11.73 -19.84 0.79
N GLY A 160 -11.03 -18.88 0.15
CA GLY A 160 -11.65 -17.82 -0.67
C GLY A 160 -12.42 -16.76 0.13
N LEU A 161 -11.92 -16.38 1.31
CA LEU A 161 -12.60 -15.47 2.24
C LEU A 161 -12.09 -14.03 2.23
N LEU A 162 -10.91 -13.81 1.67
CA LEU A 162 -10.34 -12.49 1.44
C LEU A 162 -9.92 -12.45 -0.02
N ASP A 163 -10.49 -11.51 -0.75
CA ASP A 163 -10.13 -11.29 -2.14
C ASP A 163 -9.01 -10.25 -2.22
N PRO A 164 -8.03 -10.43 -3.12
CA PRO A 164 -6.99 -9.44 -3.35
C PRO A 164 -7.59 -8.08 -3.69
N VAL A 165 -6.95 -7.02 -3.20
CA VAL A 165 -7.32 -5.64 -3.53
C VAL A 165 -6.24 -5.05 -4.42
N SER A 166 -6.61 -4.62 -5.62
CA SER A 166 -5.70 -3.84 -6.47
C SER A 166 -5.58 -2.43 -5.90
N VAL A 167 -4.36 -1.94 -5.75
CA VAL A 167 -4.04 -0.65 -5.15
C VAL A 167 -3.39 0.23 -6.20
N GLU A 168 -3.93 1.43 -6.43
CA GLU A 168 -3.28 2.49 -7.22
C GLU A 168 -3.30 3.80 -6.42
N ILE A 169 -2.12 4.37 -6.19
CA ILE A 169 -1.93 5.61 -5.45
C ILE A 169 -1.17 6.59 -6.34
N VAL A 170 -1.70 7.79 -6.48
CA VAL A 170 -1.09 8.86 -7.26
C VAL A 170 -0.60 9.97 -6.32
N VAL A 171 0.64 10.41 -6.51
CA VAL A 171 1.23 11.55 -5.79
C VAL A 171 1.94 12.51 -6.74
N VAL A 172 2.01 13.78 -6.34
CA VAL A 172 2.70 14.84 -7.09
C VAL A 172 3.77 15.47 -6.21
N VAL A 173 5.03 15.19 -6.52
CA VAL A 173 6.16 15.71 -5.74
C VAL A 173 6.99 16.73 -6.51
N PRO A 174 7.46 17.82 -5.88
CA PRO A 174 8.42 18.71 -6.50
C PRO A 174 9.76 17.99 -6.71
N ILE A 175 10.42 18.22 -7.85
CA ILE A 175 11.74 17.67 -8.14
C ILE A 175 12.81 18.30 -7.24
N ARG A 176 12.70 19.62 -7.01
CA ARG A 176 13.64 20.44 -6.24
C ARG A 176 13.25 20.57 -4.78
#